data_AF-X8AE62-F1
#
_entry.id   AF-X8AE62-F1
#
_cell.length_a   1.000
_cell.length_b   1.000
_cell.length_c   1.000
_cell.angle_alpha   90.00
_cell.angle_beta   90.00
_cell.angle_gamma   90.00
#
_symmetry.space_group_name_H-M   'P 1'
#
loop_
_entity.id
_entity.type
_entity.pdbx_description
1 polymer ?
#
loop_
_entity_poly.entity_id
_entity_poly.type
_entity_poly.pdbx_seq_one_letter_code
_entity_poly.pdbx_strand_id
1 'polypeptide(L)'
;MDHQRHGCRPAGRHGRVPKSDGHRGGISAFVVEADSPGITVERRNKFMGLRGIENGVTRLHKVRVPRENLIGREGDGLKVALTTLNAGRLSIPAMASGSAKWSLKIAREWSRERVQWGKPIGKHAAVAGKISFIAATCYALEAVLELSGQMADEGRNDIRIEAALAKLWSSEMACVIADELVQIRGGRGYETAESLAARGERAVPVEQAVRDLRINRIFEGSSEIMRLLIAREAVDAHLTAAGDLANPKADFRQKAKAAAGASGFYAKWLPQLVFGEGQLPTSYREFGRLATHLRFVERSARKLARNTFYGMARWQAALEQKQGFLGRIVDIGAELFAMSAACVRAEAQRVADPVQGEQAYELADTFCQQATLRAEALFDALWTNTDSTDVAVASDVLEGRYVWLEEGILDQSEGTGPWIASWEPGPSTEANVARRFLTAPER
;
A
#
# COMPACT_ATOMS: atom_id res chain seq x y z
N MET A 1 20.59 47.44 23.81
CA MET A 1 20.57 47.44 22.34
C MET A 1 20.13 46.07 21.88
N ASP A 2 19.04 46.05 21.13
CA ASP A 2 18.19 44.91 20.82
C ASP A 2 18.89 43.70 20.18
N HIS A 3 18.88 42.57 20.88
CA HIS A 3 19.04 41.27 20.23
C HIS A 3 17.65 40.72 19.85
N GLN A 4 17.45 40.63 18.54
CA GLN A 4 16.23 40.21 17.87
C GLN A 4 15.69 38.88 18.40
N ARG A 5 14.58 38.97 19.14
CA ARG A 5 13.69 37.83 19.39
C ARG A 5 12.96 37.50 18.09
N HIS A 6 13.44 36.51 17.34
CA HIS A 6 12.63 35.92 16.28
C HIS A 6 11.53 35.05 16.92
N GLY A 7 10.37 35.68 17.13
CA GLY A 7 9.17 35.04 17.63
C GLY A 7 8.63 34.04 16.61
N CYS A 8 8.76 32.74 16.93
CA CYS A 8 8.00 31.70 16.28
C CYS A 8 6.52 31.88 16.68
N ARG A 9 5.70 32.45 15.78
CA ARG A 9 4.23 32.51 15.95
C ARG A 9 3.63 31.09 15.88
N PRO A 10 2.49 30.82 16.53
CA PRO A 10 1.97 29.46 16.71
C PRO A 10 1.44 28.93 15.37
N ALA A 11 2.27 28.16 14.67
CA ALA A 11 1.86 27.38 13.52
C ALA A 11 1.24 26.07 14.01
N GLY A 12 -0.01 25.81 13.59
CA GLY A 12 -0.72 24.57 13.90
C GLY A 12 0.04 23.33 13.44
N ARG A 13 0.02 22.30 14.30
CA ARG A 13 0.38 20.87 14.14
C ARG A 13 1.70 20.46 13.47
N HIS A 14 2.44 21.33 12.80
CA HIS A 14 3.68 21.00 12.09
C HIS A 14 4.74 22.07 12.32
N GLY A 15 6.01 21.67 12.41
CA GLY A 15 7.18 22.57 12.39
C GLY A 15 7.34 23.25 11.03
N ARG A 16 6.34 24.05 10.66
CA ARG A 16 6.22 24.72 9.37
C ARG A 16 7.00 26.01 9.42
N VAL A 17 8.04 26.09 8.61
CA VAL A 17 8.80 27.31 8.39
C VAL A 17 8.04 28.16 7.37
N PRO A 18 7.66 29.40 7.72
CA PRO A 18 7.00 30.30 6.77
C PRO A 18 7.92 30.63 5.58
N LYS A 19 7.32 30.94 4.45
CA LYS A 19 8.05 31.49 3.29
C LYS A 19 8.52 32.90 3.62
N SER A 20 9.75 33.24 3.27
CA SER A 20 10.30 34.60 3.32
C SER A 20 11.29 34.81 2.18
N ASP A 21 11.71 36.06 1.95
CA ASP A 21 12.73 36.35 0.94
C ASP A 21 14.02 35.58 1.25
N GLY A 22 14.47 34.77 0.28
CA GLY A 22 15.62 33.86 0.44
C GLY A 22 15.32 32.53 1.15
N HIS A 23 14.11 32.30 1.67
CA HIS A 23 13.74 31.08 2.38
C HIS A 23 12.46 30.44 1.82
N ARG A 24 12.57 29.23 1.23
CA ARG A 24 11.45 28.55 0.55
C ARG A 24 10.32 28.08 1.46
N GLY A 25 10.49 28.24 2.79
CA GLY A 25 9.63 27.63 3.80
C GLY A 25 9.68 26.11 3.73
N GLY A 26 8.83 25.42 4.49
CA GLY A 26 8.73 23.96 4.43
C GLY A 26 8.43 23.33 5.78
N ILE A 27 8.46 22.00 5.82
CA ILE A 27 8.36 21.23 7.07
C ILE A 27 9.78 20.84 7.46
N SER A 28 10.16 20.96 8.73
CA SER A 28 11.45 20.48 9.25
C SER A 28 11.26 19.20 10.08
N ALA A 29 12.26 18.32 10.10
CA ALA A 29 12.27 17.10 10.91
C ALA A 29 13.24 17.27 12.09
N PHE A 30 12.85 16.80 13.27
CA PHE A 30 13.63 16.97 14.49
C PHE A 30 13.70 15.66 15.29
N VAL A 31 14.82 15.41 15.95
CA VAL A 31 14.92 14.46 17.06
C VAL A 31 14.39 15.13 18.32
N VAL A 32 13.38 14.55 18.97
CA VAL A 32 12.79 15.11 20.19
C VAL A 32 12.78 14.04 21.26
N GLU A 33 13.45 14.30 22.39
CA GLU A 33 13.46 13.38 23.53
C GLU A 33 12.06 13.24 24.11
N ALA A 34 11.61 12.01 24.34
CA ALA A 34 10.22 11.70 24.71
C ALA A 34 9.77 12.31 26.05
N ASP A 35 10.72 12.61 26.94
CA ASP A 35 10.50 13.23 28.25
C ASP A 35 10.73 14.75 28.26
N SER A 36 10.99 15.34 27.10
CA SER A 36 11.23 16.78 26.98
C SER A 36 10.09 17.59 27.60
N PRO A 37 10.39 18.63 28.41
CA PRO A 37 9.37 19.48 29.01
C PRO A 37 8.40 20.04 27.96
N GLY A 38 7.10 19.91 28.24
CA GLY A 38 6.03 20.31 27.33
C GLY A 38 5.42 19.17 26.50
N ILE A 39 5.94 17.94 26.61
CA ILE A 39 5.31 16.74 26.03
C ILE A 39 4.34 16.10 27.04
N THR A 40 3.11 15.86 26.62
CA THR A 40 2.10 15.14 27.41
C THR A 40 1.45 14.08 26.53
N VAL A 41 1.44 12.82 26.99
CA VAL A 41 0.58 11.78 26.40
C VAL A 41 -0.74 11.87 27.13
N GLU A 42 -1.76 12.42 26.49
CA GLU A 42 -3.05 12.72 27.10
C GLU A 42 -3.86 11.44 27.29
N ARG A 43 -3.82 10.54 26.30
CA ARG A 43 -4.63 9.32 26.28
C ARG A 43 -3.89 8.20 25.55
N ARG A 44 -4.19 6.96 25.91
CA ARG A 44 -3.76 5.75 25.17
C ARG A 44 -4.90 5.23 24.32
N ASN A 45 -4.59 4.97 23.04
CA ASN A 45 -5.58 4.51 22.09
C ASN A 45 -5.75 2.98 22.20
N LYS A 46 -6.98 2.50 21.99
CA LYS A 46 -7.31 1.07 21.85
C LYS A 46 -7.73 0.83 20.41
N PHE A 47 -7.25 -0.26 19.82
CA PHE A 47 -7.50 -0.59 18.42
C PHE A 47 -8.14 -1.97 18.25
N MET A 48 -8.71 -2.20 17.06
CA MET A 48 -9.24 -3.50 16.61
C MET A 48 -8.19 -4.61 16.75
N GLY A 49 -7.02 -4.40 16.15
CA GLY A 49 -5.87 -5.31 16.18
C GLY A 49 -4.61 -4.65 16.69
N LEU A 50 -3.50 -5.36 16.58
CA LEU A 50 -2.18 -4.96 17.07
C LEU A 50 -2.21 -4.49 18.52
N ARG A 51 -2.95 -5.20 19.39
CA ARG A 51 -3.20 -4.77 20.79
C ARG A 51 -1.94 -4.64 21.65
N GLY A 52 -0.80 -5.14 21.17
CA GLY A 52 0.51 -4.97 21.80
C GLY A 52 1.19 -3.62 21.51
N ILE A 53 0.70 -2.81 20.56
CA ILE A 53 1.33 -1.52 20.24
C ILE A 53 0.95 -0.46 21.25
N GLU A 54 1.90 0.41 21.58
CA GLU A 54 1.64 1.61 22.35
C GLU A 54 1.38 2.80 21.43
N ASN A 55 0.15 3.30 21.44
CA ASN A 55 -0.23 4.50 20.71
C ASN A 55 -0.99 5.44 21.64
N GLY A 56 -0.91 6.74 21.39
CA GLY A 56 -1.59 7.72 22.20
C GLY A 56 -1.75 9.06 21.52
N VAL A 57 -2.63 9.87 22.11
CA VAL A 57 -2.81 11.27 21.75
C VAL A 57 -1.71 12.07 22.47
N THR A 58 -0.73 12.54 21.71
CA THR A 58 0.43 13.26 22.25
C THR A 58 0.31 14.76 21.96
N ARG A 59 0.38 15.57 23.01
CA ARG A 59 0.45 17.03 22.92
C ARG A 59 1.88 17.50 23.08
N LEU A 60 2.29 18.39 22.19
CA LEU A 60 3.55 19.15 22.27
C LEU A 60 3.20 20.61 22.51
N HIS A 61 3.45 21.12 23.73
CA HIS A 61 3.24 22.52 24.07
C HIS A 61 4.55 23.20 24.46
N LYS A 62 5.02 24.13 23.63
CA LYS A 62 6.26 24.90 23.85
C LYS A 62 7.48 24.01 24.15
N VAL A 63 7.53 22.84 23.53
CA VAL A 63 8.69 21.93 23.60
C VAL A 63 9.90 22.64 23.00
N ARG A 64 10.97 22.77 23.77
CA ARG A 64 12.23 23.37 23.30
C ARG A 64 13.10 22.26 22.72
N VAL A 65 13.44 22.39 21.44
CA VAL A 65 14.27 21.43 20.73
C VAL A 65 15.61 22.09 20.40
N PRO A 66 16.76 21.49 20.76
CA PRO A 66 18.08 22.02 20.40
C PRO A 66 18.27 22.10 18.88
N ARG A 67 19.12 23.03 18.42
CA ARG A 67 19.34 23.25 16.97
C ARG A 67 20.01 22.04 16.32
N GLU A 68 20.91 21.41 17.04
CA GLU A 68 21.65 20.20 16.67
C GLU A 68 20.74 18.98 16.46
N ASN A 69 19.51 19.00 16.97
CA ASN A 69 18.52 17.94 16.76
C ASN A 69 17.74 18.08 15.44
N LEU A 70 18.00 19.11 14.64
CA LEU A 70 17.45 19.24 13.29
C LEU A 70 18.03 18.15 12.37
N ILE A 71 17.16 17.38 11.73
CA ILE A 71 17.55 16.38 10.75
C ILE A 71 17.54 17.02 9.36
N GLY A 72 18.70 17.01 8.70
CA GLY A 72 18.85 17.63 7.36
C GLY A 72 18.88 19.15 7.44
N ARG A 73 18.36 19.83 6.41
CA ARG A 73 18.26 21.30 6.39
C ARG A 73 16.87 21.74 6.80
N GLU A 74 16.79 22.99 7.25
CA GLU A 74 15.50 23.63 7.51
C GLU A 74 14.61 23.59 6.26
N GLY A 75 13.39 23.08 6.39
CA GLY A 75 12.45 22.89 5.29
C GLY A 75 12.54 21.54 4.54
N ASP A 76 13.55 20.69 4.80
CA ASP A 76 13.74 19.39 4.13
C ASP A 76 12.92 18.24 4.75
N GLY A 77 12.20 18.45 5.85
CA GLY A 77 11.54 17.41 6.63
C GLY A 77 10.54 16.56 5.85
N LEU A 78 9.82 17.13 4.87
CA LEU A 78 8.93 16.34 4.01
C LEU A 78 9.72 15.38 3.10
N LYS A 79 10.87 15.84 2.57
CA LYS A 79 11.76 15.00 1.76
C LYS A 79 12.33 13.86 2.62
N VAL A 80 12.80 14.18 3.82
CA VAL A 80 13.30 13.18 4.78
C VAL A 80 12.21 12.13 5.05
N ALA A 81 11.00 12.55 5.41
CA ALA A 81 9.90 11.63 5.68
C ALA A 81 9.57 10.71 4.48
N LEU A 82 9.43 11.26 3.28
CA LEU A 82 9.11 10.49 2.08
C LEU A 82 10.24 9.53 1.67
N THR A 83 11.49 9.92 1.81
CA THR A 83 12.64 9.03 1.54
C THR A 83 12.67 7.87 2.52
N THR A 84 12.47 8.12 3.83
CA THR A 84 12.43 7.05 4.84
C THR A 84 11.26 6.10 4.61
N LEU A 85 10.10 6.60 4.20
CA LEU A 85 8.92 5.76 3.91
C LEU A 85 9.16 4.78 2.76
N ASN A 86 10.00 5.08 1.77
CA ASN A 86 10.22 4.17 0.64
C ASN A 86 10.80 2.82 1.08
N ALA A 87 11.86 2.83 1.90
CA ALA A 87 12.40 1.61 2.47
C ALA A 87 11.50 1.05 3.59
N GLY A 88 10.92 1.93 4.43
CA GLY A 88 10.03 1.54 5.52
C GLY A 88 8.82 0.71 5.07
N ARG A 89 8.28 1.00 3.87
CA ARG A 89 7.17 0.26 3.26
C ARG A 89 7.46 -1.23 3.07
N LEU A 90 8.72 -1.64 2.90
CA LEU A 90 9.09 -3.04 2.72
C LEU A 90 8.88 -3.91 3.98
N SER A 91 8.67 -3.27 5.14
CA SER A 91 8.20 -3.98 6.34
C SER A 91 6.82 -4.61 6.18
N ILE A 92 5.94 -4.02 5.36
CA ILE A 92 4.58 -4.51 5.15
C ILE A 92 4.55 -5.82 4.33
N PRO A 93 5.23 -5.92 3.17
CA PRO A 93 5.40 -7.19 2.47
C PRO A 93 6.04 -8.29 3.35
N ALA A 94 6.97 -7.94 4.24
CA ALA A 94 7.58 -8.89 5.16
C ALA A 94 6.55 -9.47 6.14
N MET A 95 5.76 -8.61 6.80
CA MET A 95 4.68 -9.04 7.68
C MET A 95 3.60 -9.83 6.94
N ALA A 96 3.19 -9.38 5.75
CA ALA A 96 2.24 -10.04 4.88
C ALA A 96 2.69 -11.47 4.51
N SER A 97 3.95 -11.62 4.11
CA SER A 97 4.55 -12.91 3.76
C SER A 97 4.62 -13.85 4.97
N GLY A 98 5.02 -13.35 6.14
CA GLY A 98 5.03 -14.12 7.39
C GLY A 98 3.64 -14.62 7.77
N SER A 99 2.63 -13.74 7.69
CA SER A 99 1.24 -14.12 7.96
C SER A 99 0.72 -15.11 6.93
N ALA A 100 1.02 -14.96 5.64
CA ALA A 100 0.58 -15.87 4.59
C ALA A 100 1.17 -17.28 4.77
N LYS A 101 2.46 -17.39 5.12
CA LYS A 101 3.11 -18.68 5.43
C LYS A 101 2.43 -19.38 6.60
N TRP A 102 2.15 -18.63 7.68
CA TRP A 102 1.42 -19.16 8.83
C TRP A 102 0.01 -19.62 8.42
N SER A 103 -0.70 -18.80 7.65
CA SER A 103 -2.04 -19.12 7.16
C SER A 103 -2.06 -20.39 6.30
N LEU A 104 -1.11 -20.55 5.39
CA LEU A 104 -0.95 -21.76 4.58
C LEU A 104 -0.76 -23.00 5.43
N LYS A 105 0.12 -22.92 6.44
CA LYS A 105 0.37 -24.02 7.38
C LYS A 105 -0.92 -24.44 8.10
N ILE A 106 -1.65 -23.47 8.65
CA ILE A 106 -2.90 -23.73 9.36
C ILE A 106 -3.98 -24.28 8.42
N ALA A 107 -4.16 -23.69 7.24
CA ALA A 107 -5.11 -24.16 6.24
C ALA A 107 -4.84 -25.62 5.85
N ARG A 108 -3.58 -25.97 5.61
CA ARG A 108 -3.14 -27.34 5.30
C ARG A 108 -3.44 -28.30 6.44
N GLU A 109 -3.04 -27.97 7.66
CA GLU A 109 -3.22 -28.86 8.84
C GLU A 109 -4.70 -29.05 9.14
N TRP A 110 -5.46 -27.96 9.28
CA TRP A 110 -6.89 -28.01 9.58
C TRP A 110 -7.69 -28.78 8.53
N SER A 111 -7.42 -28.53 7.25
CA SER A 111 -8.21 -29.11 6.16
C SER A 111 -7.95 -30.60 5.92
N ARG A 112 -6.85 -31.13 6.48
CA ARG A 112 -6.55 -32.57 6.50
C ARG A 112 -7.26 -33.29 7.63
N GLU A 113 -7.43 -32.63 8.78
CA GLU A 113 -8.03 -33.22 9.98
C GLU A 113 -9.56 -33.11 10.01
N ARG A 114 -10.11 -31.95 9.62
CA ARG A 114 -11.55 -31.72 9.70
C ARG A 114 -12.29 -32.55 8.65
N VAL A 115 -13.19 -33.43 9.08
CA VAL A 115 -14.04 -34.25 8.20
C VAL A 115 -15.48 -33.71 8.16
N GLN A 116 -16.00 -33.50 6.95
CA GLN A 116 -17.41 -33.25 6.70
C GLN A 116 -17.85 -33.93 5.40
N TRP A 117 -19.10 -34.39 5.37
CA TRP A 117 -19.65 -35.18 4.26
C TRP A 117 -18.73 -36.36 3.89
N GLY A 118 -18.26 -37.08 4.91
CA GLY A 118 -17.53 -38.35 4.75
C GLY A 118 -16.06 -38.25 4.30
N LYS A 119 -15.47 -37.06 4.13
CA LYS A 119 -14.04 -36.90 3.79
C LYS A 119 -13.40 -35.65 4.40
N PRO A 120 -12.06 -35.58 4.50
CA PRO A 120 -11.36 -34.36 4.90
C PRO A 120 -11.79 -33.16 4.05
N ILE A 121 -11.99 -32.00 4.68
CA ILE A 121 -12.57 -30.85 3.99
C ILE A 121 -11.69 -30.35 2.84
N GLY A 122 -10.37 -30.54 2.92
CA GLY A 122 -9.44 -30.21 1.84
C GLY A 122 -9.63 -31.04 0.57
N LYS A 123 -10.45 -32.10 0.59
CA LYS A 123 -10.84 -32.89 -0.58
C LYS A 123 -12.14 -32.40 -1.24
N HIS A 124 -12.76 -31.33 -0.74
CA HIS A 124 -13.87 -30.64 -1.38
C HIS A 124 -13.35 -29.49 -2.24
N ALA A 125 -13.78 -29.39 -3.50
CA ALA A 125 -13.25 -28.42 -4.46
C ALA A 125 -13.33 -26.97 -3.96
N ALA A 126 -14.42 -26.61 -3.26
CA ALA A 126 -14.62 -25.28 -2.68
C ALA A 126 -13.54 -24.89 -1.65
N VAL A 127 -13.01 -25.86 -0.89
CA VAL A 127 -11.92 -25.63 0.08
C VAL A 127 -10.56 -25.76 -0.61
N ALA A 128 -10.42 -26.72 -1.53
CA ALA A 128 -9.19 -26.93 -2.28
C ALA A 128 -8.79 -25.68 -3.08
N GLY A 129 -9.76 -24.97 -3.69
CA GLY A 129 -9.52 -23.70 -4.38
C GLY A 129 -8.95 -22.62 -3.46
N LYS A 130 -9.46 -22.51 -2.23
CA LYS A 130 -8.98 -21.56 -1.22
C LYS A 130 -7.56 -21.91 -0.75
N ILE A 131 -7.28 -23.19 -0.51
CA ILE A 131 -5.93 -23.67 -0.16
C ILE A 131 -4.95 -23.39 -1.31
N SER A 132 -5.35 -23.65 -2.55
CA SER A 132 -4.55 -23.37 -3.74
C SER A 132 -4.22 -21.88 -3.88
N PHE A 133 -5.23 -21.01 -3.73
CA PHE A 133 -5.05 -19.56 -3.71
C PHE A 133 -4.07 -19.12 -2.61
N ILE A 134 -4.24 -19.60 -1.37
CA ILE A 134 -3.35 -19.25 -0.25
C ILE A 134 -1.91 -19.71 -0.53
N ALA A 135 -1.73 -20.93 -1.06
CA ALA A 135 -0.41 -21.47 -1.36
C ALA A 135 0.32 -20.67 -2.45
N ALA A 136 -0.34 -20.48 -3.60
CA ALA A 136 0.22 -19.79 -4.75
C ALA A 136 0.50 -18.30 -4.44
N THR A 137 -0.43 -17.63 -3.75
CA THR A 137 -0.28 -16.22 -3.37
C THR A 137 0.76 -16.04 -2.27
N CYS A 138 0.88 -16.97 -1.32
CA CYS A 138 1.97 -16.96 -0.33
C CYS A 138 3.34 -17.01 -1.00
N TYR A 139 3.51 -17.83 -2.04
CA TYR A 139 4.75 -17.91 -2.80
C TYR A 139 5.08 -16.58 -3.50
N ALA A 140 4.07 -15.96 -4.12
CA ALA A 140 4.22 -14.68 -4.81
C ALA A 140 4.46 -13.49 -3.85
N LEU A 141 3.84 -13.47 -2.66
CA LEU A 141 4.12 -12.48 -1.60
C LEU A 141 5.59 -12.43 -1.22
N GLU A 142 6.17 -13.60 -1.01
CA GLU A 142 7.57 -13.69 -0.66
C GLU A 142 8.48 -13.36 -1.87
N ALA A 143 8.07 -13.68 -3.09
CA ALA A 143 8.78 -13.26 -4.31
C ALA A 143 8.82 -11.74 -4.48
N VAL A 144 7.70 -11.07 -4.24
CA VAL A 144 7.61 -9.61 -4.25
C VAL A 144 8.51 -9.01 -3.16
N LEU A 145 8.48 -9.56 -1.95
CA LEU A 145 9.35 -9.13 -0.85
C LEU A 145 10.84 -9.26 -1.20
N GLU A 146 11.26 -10.44 -1.65
CA GLU A 146 12.67 -10.73 -1.97
C GLU A 146 13.17 -9.84 -3.10
N LEU A 147 12.39 -9.70 -4.19
CA LEU A 147 12.77 -8.86 -5.32
C LEU A 147 12.89 -7.38 -4.92
N SER A 148 11.88 -6.84 -4.24
CA SER A 148 11.91 -5.44 -3.80
C SER A 148 12.98 -5.17 -2.75
N GLY A 149 13.24 -6.14 -1.86
CA GLY A 149 14.34 -6.06 -0.89
C GLY A 149 15.71 -6.04 -1.58
N GLN A 150 15.93 -6.95 -2.52
CA GLN A 150 17.17 -6.98 -3.30
C GLN A 150 17.38 -5.67 -4.07
N MET A 151 16.35 -5.14 -4.73
CA MET A 151 16.44 -3.86 -5.44
C MET A 151 16.82 -2.70 -4.51
N ALA A 152 16.34 -2.73 -3.26
CA ALA A 152 16.67 -1.74 -2.24
C ALA A 152 18.13 -1.85 -1.79
N ASP A 153 18.59 -3.07 -1.50
CA ASP A 153 19.94 -3.35 -1.00
C ASP A 153 21.02 -3.05 -2.04
N GLU A 154 20.71 -3.21 -3.34
CA GLU A 154 21.66 -2.90 -4.40
C GLU A 154 22.02 -1.40 -4.47
N GLY A 155 21.20 -0.51 -3.92
CA GLY A 155 21.48 0.95 -3.83
C GLY A 155 21.59 1.69 -5.17
N ARG A 156 21.41 0.99 -6.30
CA ARG A 156 21.47 1.53 -7.67
C ARG A 156 20.09 1.81 -8.27
N ASN A 157 19.03 1.31 -7.64
CA ASN A 157 17.66 1.38 -8.15
C ASN A 157 16.84 2.43 -7.40
N ASP A 158 15.98 3.15 -8.12
CA ASP A 158 14.94 3.97 -7.53
C ASP A 158 13.70 3.10 -7.24
N ILE A 159 13.62 2.57 -6.01
CA ILE A 159 12.59 1.59 -5.62
C ILE A 159 11.22 2.21 -5.29
N ARG A 160 10.99 3.49 -5.61
CA ARG A 160 9.77 4.21 -5.17
C ARG A 160 8.50 3.52 -5.62
N ILE A 161 8.46 3.06 -6.88
CA ILE A 161 7.29 2.40 -7.46
C ILE A 161 7.20 0.95 -6.94
N GLU A 162 8.30 0.22 -6.93
CA GLU A 162 8.35 -1.19 -6.55
C GLU A 162 8.00 -1.38 -5.07
N ALA A 163 8.57 -0.57 -4.17
CA ALA A 163 8.23 -0.63 -2.75
C ALA A 163 6.78 -0.22 -2.49
N ALA A 164 6.25 0.72 -3.27
CA ALA A 164 4.86 1.15 -3.20
C ALA A 164 3.88 0.06 -3.68
N LEU A 165 4.18 -0.57 -4.82
CA LEU A 165 3.42 -1.72 -5.36
C LEU A 165 3.49 -2.90 -4.41
N ALA A 166 4.68 -3.23 -3.90
CA ALA A 166 4.89 -4.30 -2.94
C ALA A 166 4.03 -4.09 -1.71
N LYS A 167 4.07 -2.90 -1.09
CA LYS A 167 3.24 -2.56 0.07
C LYS A 167 1.75 -2.68 -0.25
N LEU A 168 1.29 -2.04 -1.32
CA LEU A 168 -0.12 -2.04 -1.71
C LEU A 168 -0.62 -3.47 -1.91
N TRP A 169 -0.02 -4.19 -2.86
CA TRP A 169 -0.44 -5.52 -3.27
C TRP A 169 -0.37 -6.53 -2.12
N SER A 170 0.72 -6.53 -1.36
CA SER A 170 0.90 -7.49 -0.26
C SER A 170 -0.08 -7.27 0.87
N SER A 171 -0.40 -6.01 1.21
CA SER A 171 -1.37 -5.68 2.25
C SER A 171 -2.80 -6.10 1.89
N GLU A 172 -3.18 -5.95 0.61
CA GLU A 172 -4.47 -6.38 0.09
C GLU A 172 -4.57 -7.91 0.09
N MET A 173 -3.59 -8.61 -0.49
CA MET A 173 -3.58 -10.07 -0.57
C MET A 173 -3.51 -10.75 0.80
N ALA A 174 -2.75 -10.20 1.76
CA ALA A 174 -2.70 -10.74 3.10
C ALA A 174 -4.06 -10.68 3.80
N CYS A 175 -4.85 -9.61 3.59
CA CYS A 175 -6.21 -9.53 4.14
C CYS A 175 -7.12 -10.60 3.53
N VAL A 176 -7.05 -10.83 2.21
CA VAL A 176 -7.83 -11.89 1.54
C VAL A 176 -7.43 -13.27 2.06
N ILE A 177 -6.12 -13.55 2.21
CA ILE A 177 -5.63 -14.82 2.75
C ILE A 177 -6.14 -15.06 4.18
N ALA A 178 -6.13 -14.03 5.03
CA ALA A 178 -6.58 -14.16 6.41
C ALA A 178 -8.10 -14.40 6.49
N ASP A 179 -8.89 -13.70 5.67
CA ASP A 179 -10.33 -13.93 5.54
C ASP A 179 -10.64 -15.35 5.05
N GLU A 180 -9.94 -15.79 4.00
CA GLU A 180 -10.07 -17.15 3.49
C GLU A 180 -9.72 -18.22 4.53
N LEU A 181 -8.73 -17.95 5.38
CA LEU A 181 -8.39 -18.85 6.47
C LEU A 181 -9.49 -18.92 7.55
N VAL A 182 -10.14 -17.79 7.88
CA VAL A 182 -11.33 -17.80 8.73
C VAL A 182 -12.39 -18.70 8.11
N GLN A 183 -12.68 -18.51 6.82
CA GLN A 183 -13.70 -19.26 6.12
C GLN A 183 -13.41 -20.78 6.07
N ILE A 184 -12.15 -21.17 5.82
CA ILE A 184 -11.71 -22.57 5.86
C ILE A 184 -11.93 -23.19 7.25
N ARG A 185 -11.73 -22.42 8.32
CA ARG A 185 -11.92 -22.88 9.70
C ARG A 185 -13.36 -22.76 10.21
N GLY A 186 -14.24 -22.07 9.49
CA GLY A 186 -15.62 -21.83 9.90
C GLY A 186 -15.69 -21.17 11.28
N GLY A 187 -16.58 -21.68 12.15
CA GLY A 187 -16.72 -21.15 13.52
C GLY A 187 -15.41 -21.15 14.32
N ARG A 188 -14.50 -22.11 14.08
CA ARG A 188 -13.18 -22.15 14.73
C ARG A 188 -12.21 -21.08 14.23
N GLY A 189 -12.49 -20.45 13.09
CA GLY A 189 -11.78 -19.29 12.59
C GLY A 189 -12.19 -17.99 13.30
N TYR A 190 -13.42 -17.95 13.83
CA TYR A 190 -13.99 -16.78 14.52
C TYR A 190 -13.78 -16.80 16.05
N GLU A 191 -13.52 -17.97 16.63
CA GLU A 191 -13.19 -18.11 18.06
C GLU A 191 -11.79 -17.55 18.38
N THR A 192 -11.67 -16.90 19.54
CA THR A 192 -10.38 -16.44 20.06
C THR A 192 -9.48 -17.62 20.42
N ALA A 193 -8.16 -17.39 20.44
CA ALA A 193 -7.21 -18.43 20.85
C ALA A 193 -7.45 -18.97 22.27
N GLU A 194 -7.86 -18.11 23.20
CA GLU A 194 -8.21 -18.48 24.57
C GLU A 194 -9.44 -19.40 24.61
N SER A 195 -10.48 -19.07 23.84
CA SER A 195 -11.67 -19.92 23.69
C SER A 195 -11.32 -21.29 23.11
N LEU A 196 -10.46 -21.31 22.08
CA LEU A 196 -9.96 -22.53 21.46
C LEU A 196 -9.11 -23.38 22.43
N ALA A 197 -8.33 -22.76 23.31
CA ALA A 197 -7.59 -23.48 24.35
C ALA A 197 -8.54 -24.07 25.40
N ALA A 198 -9.53 -23.32 25.85
CA ALA A 198 -10.48 -23.74 26.89
C ALA A 198 -11.32 -24.95 26.49
N ARG A 199 -11.57 -25.13 25.18
CA ARG A 199 -12.25 -26.31 24.62
C ARG A 199 -11.32 -27.53 24.39
N GLY A 200 -10.03 -27.41 24.69
CA GLY A 200 -9.04 -28.47 24.45
C GLY A 200 -8.55 -28.56 22.99
N GLU A 201 -8.75 -27.53 22.18
CA GLU A 201 -8.19 -27.45 20.82
C GLU A 201 -6.91 -26.61 20.81
N ARG A 202 -6.16 -26.69 19.71
CA ARG A 202 -4.99 -25.83 19.50
C ARG A 202 -5.42 -24.37 19.46
N ALA A 203 -4.78 -23.53 20.27
CA ALA A 203 -5.00 -22.09 20.34
C ALA A 203 -4.49 -21.36 19.08
N VAL A 204 -5.24 -21.47 17.98
CA VAL A 204 -4.87 -20.88 16.68
C VAL A 204 -5.64 -19.57 16.47
N PRO A 205 -5.00 -18.39 16.63
CA PRO A 205 -5.65 -17.08 16.66
C PRO A 205 -5.93 -16.51 15.26
N VAL A 206 -6.78 -17.16 14.46
CA VAL A 206 -7.07 -16.69 13.09
C VAL A 206 -7.84 -15.37 13.09
N GLU A 207 -8.82 -15.20 13.97
CA GLU A 207 -9.55 -13.94 14.13
C GLU A 207 -8.61 -12.77 14.45
N GLN A 208 -7.56 -13.02 15.25
CA GLN A 208 -6.56 -12.00 15.55
C GLN A 208 -5.77 -11.60 14.30
N ALA A 209 -5.38 -12.56 13.46
CA ALA A 209 -4.65 -12.25 12.23
C ALA A 209 -5.46 -11.30 11.32
N VAL A 210 -6.78 -11.50 11.21
CA VAL A 210 -7.67 -10.59 10.46
C VAL A 210 -7.67 -9.18 11.07
N ARG A 211 -7.81 -9.08 12.40
CA ARG A 211 -7.77 -7.79 13.11
C ARG A 211 -6.44 -7.08 12.95
N ASP A 212 -5.34 -7.82 13.05
CA ASP A 212 -3.98 -7.30 13.05
C ASP A 212 -3.52 -6.88 11.64
N LEU A 213 -3.97 -7.56 10.58
CA LEU A 213 -3.62 -7.22 9.20
C LEU A 213 -4.42 -6.04 8.64
N ARG A 214 -5.60 -5.74 9.17
CA ARG A 214 -6.51 -4.73 8.61
C ARG A 214 -5.86 -3.34 8.49
N ILE A 215 -5.00 -2.99 9.46
CA ILE A 215 -4.30 -1.70 9.50
C ILE A 215 -3.26 -1.55 8.39
N ASN A 216 -2.77 -2.65 7.81
CA ASN A 216 -1.75 -2.63 6.75
C ASN A 216 -2.21 -1.94 5.46
N ARG A 217 -3.53 -1.88 5.25
CA ARG A 217 -4.16 -1.16 4.13
C ARG A 217 -4.33 0.35 4.40
N ILE A 218 -4.02 0.82 5.61
CA ILE A 218 -4.30 2.19 6.06
C ILE A 218 -3.00 2.93 6.39
N PHE A 219 -2.15 2.37 7.25
CA PHE A 219 -0.89 3.02 7.62
C PHE A 219 0.17 2.87 6.51
N GLU A 220 1.31 3.55 6.67
CA GLU A 220 2.37 3.58 5.63
C GLU A 220 1.85 4.06 4.26
N GLY A 221 0.80 4.89 4.28
CA GLY A 221 0.01 5.33 3.14
C GLY A 221 -1.18 4.42 2.86
N SER A 222 -2.41 4.93 2.90
CA SER A 222 -3.60 4.12 2.62
C SER A 222 -3.57 3.57 1.20
N SER A 223 -4.24 2.45 0.93
CA SER A 223 -4.28 1.85 -0.41
C SER A 223 -4.71 2.85 -1.49
N GLU A 224 -5.64 3.77 -1.18
CA GLU A 224 -6.11 4.82 -2.09
C GLU A 224 -5.00 5.83 -2.39
N ILE A 225 -4.30 6.31 -1.36
CA ILE A 225 -3.17 7.25 -1.53
C ILE A 225 -2.00 6.58 -2.25
N MET A 226 -1.75 5.30 -1.98
CA MET A 226 -0.72 4.52 -2.66
C MET A 226 -1.01 4.41 -4.16
N ARG A 227 -2.26 4.13 -4.55
CA ARG A 227 -2.67 4.13 -5.96
C ARG A 227 -2.42 5.49 -6.62
N LEU A 228 -2.79 6.59 -5.96
CA LEU A 228 -2.55 7.93 -6.53
C LEU A 228 -1.06 8.25 -6.64
N LEU A 229 -0.26 7.89 -5.64
CA LEU A 229 1.20 8.06 -5.66
C LEU A 229 1.83 7.30 -6.83
N ILE A 230 1.52 6.00 -6.96
CA ILE A 230 2.08 5.14 -8.00
C ILE A 230 1.63 5.61 -9.38
N ALA A 231 0.34 5.93 -9.54
CA ALA A 231 -0.20 6.44 -10.79
C ALA A 231 0.49 7.74 -11.22
N ARG A 232 0.74 8.66 -10.28
CA ARG A 232 1.46 9.90 -10.54
C ARG A 232 2.90 9.65 -11.00
N GLU A 233 3.65 8.79 -10.30
CA GLU A 233 5.02 8.45 -10.69
C GLU A 233 5.05 7.74 -12.06
N ALA A 234 4.07 6.88 -12.35
CA ALA A 234 3.96 6.18 -13.63
C ALA A 234 3.73 7.11 -14.84
N VAL A 235 3.10 8.27 -14.65
CA VAL A 235 2.89 9.27 -15.71
C VAL A 235 3.93 10.40 -15.71
N ASP A 236 4.86 10.43 -14.75
CA ASP A 236 5.78 11.56 -14.53
C ASP A 236 6.69 11.82 -15.73
N ALA A 237 7.16 10.77 -16.40
CA ALA A 237 7.94 10.90 -17.64
C ALA A 237 7.15 11.59 -18.76
N HIS A 238 5.85 11.30 -18.87
CA HIS A 238 4.96 11.93 -19.85
C HIS A 238 4.64 13.38 -19.48
N LEU A 239 4.44 13.65 -18.18
CA LEU A 239 4.25 15.00 -17.66
C LEU A 239 5.50 15.87 -17.83
N THR A 240 6.69 15.31 -17.64
CA THR A 240 7.95 16.02 -17.89
C THR A 240 8.13 16.29 -19.39
N ALA A 241 7.81 15.33 -20.24
CA ALA A 241 7.93 15.48 -21.70
C ALA A 241 6.91 16.47 -22.29
N ALA A 242 5.71 16.59 -21.71
CA ALA A 242 4.60 17.37 -22.27
C ALA A 242 4.10 18.53 -21.37
N GLY A 243 4.69 18.74 -20.19
CA GLY A 243 4.14 19.62 -19.15
C GLY A 243 4.06 21.09 -19.54
N ASP A 244 5.05 21.61 -20.25
CA ASP A 244 5.06 23.01 -20.72
C ASP A 244 4.01 23.29 -21.82
N LEU A 245 3.49 22.25 -22.50
CA LEU A 245 2.37 22.39 -23.44
C LEU A 245 1.05 22.64 -22.70
N ALA A 246 0.89 22.03 -21.52
CA ALA A 246 -0.29 22.19 -20.68
C ALA A 246 -0.21 23.41 -19.75
N ASN A 247 0.94 24.08 -19.65
CA ASN A 247 1.13 25.25 -18.80
C ASN A 247 0.49 26.52 -19.42
N PRO A 248 -0.57 27.10 -18.81
CA PRO A 248 -1.23 28.30 -19.33
C PRO A 248 -0.34 29.54 -19.30
N LYS A 249 0.73 29.53 -18.49
CA LYS A 249 1.68 30.67 -18.33
C LYS A 249 2.93 30.57 -19.20
N ALA A 250 3.12 29.47 -19.93
CA ALA A 250 4.30 29.28 -20.79
C ALA A 250 4.20 30.14 -22.06
N ASP A 251 5.32 30.74 -22.47
CA ASP A 251 5.41 31.56 -23.68
C ASP A 251 5.40 30.69 -24.97
N PHE A 252 5.25 31.34 -26.13
CA PHE A 252 5.15 30.65 -27.42
C PHE A 252 6.41 29.84 -27.77
N ARG A 253 7.61 30.33 -27.42
CA ARG A 253 8.87 29.62 -27.70
C ARG A 253 9.03 28.39 -26.81
N GLN A 254 8.66 28.50 -25.53
CA GLN A 254 8.62 27.40 -24.57
C GLN A 254 7.66 26.31 -25.04
N LYS A 255 6.45 26.70 -25.47
CA LYS A 255 5.46 25.76 -26.02
C LYS A 255 5.95 25.08 -27.31
N ALA A 256 6.58 25.81 -28.23
CA ALA A 256 7.13 25.23 -29.46
C ALA A 256 8.29 24.24 -29.18
N LYS A 257 9.18 24.58 -28.24
CA LYS A 257 10.28 23.68 -27.81
C LYS A 257 9.74 22.43 -27.12
N ALA A 258 8.74 22.57 -26.26
CA ALA A 258 8.06 21.46 -25.61
C ALA A 258 7.32 20.57 -26.62
N ALA A 259 6.66 21.15 -27.63
CA ALA A 259 6.03 20.42 -28.73
C ALA A 259 7.03 19.55 -29.50
N ALA A 260 8.20 20.10 -29.85
CA ALA A 260 9.25 19.37 -30.55
C ALA A 260 9.84 18.25 -29.68
N GLY A 261 10.12 18.52 -28.39
CA GLY A 261 10.62 17.52 -27.44
C GLY A 261 9.63 16.37 -27.22
N ALA A 262 8.36 16.69 -27.00
CA ALA A 262 7.29 15.72 -26.85
C ALA A 262 7.12 14.87 -28.12
N SER A 263 7.15 15.50 -29.30
CA SER A 263 7.04 14.79 -30.58
C SER A 263 8.16 13.77 -30.78
N GLY A 264 9.41 14.14 -30.47
CA GLY A 264 10.56 13.22 -30.53
C GLY A 264 10.48 12.07 -29.52
N PHE A 265 10.00 12.34 -28.30
CA PHE A 265 9.75 11.31 -27.29
C PHE A 265 8.68 10.32 -27.76
N TYR A 266 7.49 10.82 -28.16
CA TYR A 266 6.37 9.99 -28.58
C TYR A 266 6.63 9.22 -29.88
N ALA A 267 7.39 9.79 -30.83
CA ALA A 267 7.78 9.08 -32.05
C ALA A 267 8.65 7.85 -31.77
N LYS A 268 9.49 7.88 -30.72
CA LYS A 268 10.29 6.71 -30.29
C LYS A 268 9.50 5.73 -29.44
N TRP A 269 8.63 6.26 -28.56
CA TRP A 269 7.92 5.46 -27.57
C TRP A 269 6.71 4.72 -28.14
N LEU A 270 5.88 5.36 -28.97
CA LEU A 270 4.65 4.77 -29.50
C LEU A 270 4.87 3.46 -30.29
N PRO A 271 5.89 3.34 -31.18
CA PRO A 271 6.14 2.08 -31.89
C PRO A 271 6.47 0.92 -30.95
N GLN A 272 7.15 1.20 -29.83
CA GLN A 272 7.47 0.19 -28.82
C GLN A 272 6.20 -0.34 -28.15
N LEU A 273 5.11 0.42 -28.08
CA LEU A 273 3.87 -0.09 -27.48
C LEU A 273 3.15 -1.12 -28.35
N VAL A 274 3.44 -1.17 -29.65
CA VAL A 274 2.75 -2.05 -30.60
C VAL A 274 3.50 -3.36 -30.77
N PHE A 275 4.83 -3.32 -30.82
CA PHE A 275 5.69 -4.48 -31.04
C PHE A 275 6.58 -4.74 -29.83
N GLY A 276 6.69 -6.00 -29.42
CA GLY A 276 7.43 -6.39 -28.23
C GLY A 276 7.76 -7.88 -28.18
N GLU A 277 8.72 -8.24 -27.33
CA GLU A 277 9.17 -9.62 -27.16
C GLU A 277 8.03 -10.55 -26.73
N GLY A 278 7.01 -10.05 -26.03
CA GLY A 278 5.85 -10.83 -25.62
C GLY A 278 4.99 -11.34 -26.78
N GLN A 279 5.13 -10.79 -27.99
CA GLN A 279 4.47 -11.30 -29.20
C GLN A 279 5.26 -12.41 -29.89
N LEU A 280 6.56 -12.54 -29.59
CA LEU A 280 7.40 -13.60 -30.14
C LEU A 280 7.13 -14.89 -29.37
N PRO A 281 6.69 -15.99 -30.01
CA PRO A 281 6.50 -17.27 -29.33
C PRO A 281 7.80 -17.84 -28.73
N THR A 282 8.94 -17.30 -29.15
CA THR A 282 10.28 -17.77 -28.80
C THR A 282 10.97 -16.96 -27.71
N SER A 283 10.36 -15.87 -27.22
CA SER A 283 10.92 -15.08 -26.12
C SER A 283 10.74 -15.78 -24.77
N TYR A 284 11.60 -15.43 -23.80
CA TYR A 284 11.59 -15.94 -22.42
C TYR A 284 11.68 -17.47 -22.31
N ARG A 285 12.26 -18.15 -23.32
CA ARG A 285 12.36 -19.63 -23.36
C ARG A 285 13.12 -20.21 -22.18
N GLU A 286 14.05 -19.45 -21.62
CA GLU A 286 14.81 -19.78 -20.43
C GLU A 286 13.92 -20.03 -19.20
N PHE A 287 12.68 -19.51 -19.19
CA PHE A 287 11.68 -19.72 -18.12
C PHE A 287 10.74 -20.92 -18.38
N GLY A 288 11.00 -21.77 -19.38
CA GLY A 288 10.22 -22.99 -19.62
C GLY A 288 8.71 -22.75 -19.71
N ARG A 289 7.92 -23.43 -18.87
CA ARG A 289 6.44 -23.28 -18.82
C ARG A 289 5.98 -21.88 -18.37
N LEU A 290 6.79 -21.17 -17.59
CA LEU A 290 6.47 -19.82 -17.11
C LEU A 290 6.68 -18.75 -18.19
N ALA A 291 7.37 -19.09 -19.29
CA ALA A 291 7.57 -18.18 -20.42
C ALA A 291 6.25 -17.61 -20.96
N THR A 292 5.16 -18.41 -20.93
CA THR A 292 3.83 -17.95 -21.36
C THR A 292 3.30 -16.82 -20.49
N HIS A 293 3.55 -16.88 -19.19
CA HIS A 293 3.13 -15.84 -18.24
C HIS A 293 3.96 -14.57 -18.39
N LEU A 294 5.28 -14.69 -18.59
CA LEU A 294 6.14 -13.53 -18.85
C LEU A 294 5.78 -12.83 -20.17
N ARG A 295 5.45 -13.60 -21.21
CA ARG A 295 4.90 -13.03 -22.45
C ARG A 295 3.56 -12.34 -22.23
N PHE A 296 2.69 -12.88 -21.38
CA PHE A 296 1.45 -12.20 -20.98
C PHE A 296 1.75 -10.89 -20.25
N VAL A 297 2.65 -10.92 -19.27
CA VAL A 297 3.07 -9.73 -18.51
C VAL A 297 3.56 -8.65 -19.46
N GLU A 298 4.44 -8.98 -20.40
CA GLU A 298 5.00 -8.03 -21.35
C GLU A 298 3.92 -7.39 -22.24
N ARG A 299 3.03 -8.21 -22.82
CA ARG A 299 1.93 -7.72 -23.67
C ARG A 299 0.96 -6.86 -22.86
N SER A 300 0.68 -7.27 -21.63
CA SER A 300 -0.21 -6.56 -20.70
C SER A 300 0.41 -5.26 -20.22
N ALA A 301 1.71 -5.18 -19.97
CA ALA A 301 2.40 -3.94 -19.62
C ALA A 301 2.31 -2.92 -20.76
N ARG A 302 2.50 -3.36 -22.01
CA ARG A 302 2.29 -2.48 -23.18
C ARG A 302 0.83 -2.06 -23.33
N LYS A 303 -0.12 -2.99 -23.11
CA LYS A 303 -1.57 -2.68 -23.08
C LYS A 303 -1.88 -1.64 -22.00
N LEU A 304 -1.30 -1.77 -20.82
CA LEU A 304 -1.45 -0.85 -19.70
C LEU A 304 -0.93 0.54 -20.04
N ALA A 305 0.26 0.63 -20.63
CA ALA A 305 0.85 1.88 -21.10
C ALA A 305 -0.03 2.59 -22.16
N ARG A 306 -0.58 1.84 -23.14
CA ARG A 306 -1.53 2.40 -24.12
C ARG A 306 -2.80 2.94 -23.45
N ASN A 307 -3.39 2.17 -22.52
CA ASN A 307 -4.59 2.62 -21.80
C ASN A 307 -4.33 3.86 -20.95
N THR A 308 -3.20 3.90 -20.25
CA THR A 308 -2.77 5.07 -19.49
C THR A 308 -2.66 6.30 -20.39
N PHE A 309 -2.01 6.15 -21.54
CA PHE A 309 -1.89 7.22 -22.53
C PHE A 309 -3.23 7.65 -23.13
N TYR A 310 -4.14 6.72 -23.41
CA TYR A 310 -5.51 7.07 -23.82
C TYR A 310 -6.25 7.86 -22.74
N GLY A 311 -6.09 7.49 -21.47
CA GLY A 311 -6.63 8.26 -20.35
C GLY A 311 -6.06 9.67 -20.29
N MET A 312 -4.74 9.82 -20.45
CA MET A 312 -4.07 11.13 -20.52
C MET A 312 -4.59 11.98 -21.68
N ALA A 313 -4.71 11.40 -22.87
CA ALA A 313 -5.22 12.12 -24.05
C ALA A 313 -6.69 12.52 -23.88
N ARG A 314 -7.51 11.66 -23.28
CA ARG A 314 -8.95 11.87 -23.09
C ARG A 314 -9.26 12.92 -22.02
N TRP A 315 -8.58 12.86 -20.87
CA TRP A 315 -8.92 13.68 -19.71
C TRP A 315 -7.91 14.79 -19.41
N GLN A 316 -6.72 14.77 -20.02
CA GLN A 316 -5.68 15.79 -19.84
C GLN A 316 -5.42 16.07 -18.34
N ALA A 317 -5.43 17.34 -17.93
CA ALA A 317 -5.26 17.73 -16.53
C ALA A 317 -6.33 17.13 -15.61
N ALA A 318 -7.55 16.86 -16.10
CA ALA A 318 -8.61 16.25 -15.30
C ALA A 318 -8.40 14.75 -15.03
N LEU A 319 -7.35 14.12 -15.60
CA LEU A 319 -6.98 12.73 -15.29
C LEU A 319 -6.73 12.54 -13.79
N GLU A 320 -6.18 13.55 -13.09
CA GLU A 320 -5.93 13.48 -11.65
C GLU A 320 -7.22 13.25 -10.84
N GLN A 321 -8.37 13.65 -11.39
CA GLN A 321 -9.68 13.49 -10.79
C GLN A 321 -10.34 12.14 -11.15
N LYS A 322 -9.76 11.38 -12.09
CA LYS A 322 -10.23 10.03 -12.48
C LYS A 322 -9.56 8.96 -11.62
N GLN A 323 -9.74 9.08 -10.31
CA GLN A 323 -9.06 8.24 -9.32
C GLN A 323 -9.42 6.75 -9.43
N GLY A 324 -10.67 6.42 -9.80
CA GLY A 324 -11.08 5.02 -10.06
C GLY A 324 -10.32 4.40 -11.25
N PHE A 325 -10.20 5.14 -12.36
CA PHE A 325 -9.38 4.73 -13.51
C PHE A 325 -7.90 4.56 -13.13
N LEU A 326 -7.31 5.57 -12.48
CA LEU A 326 -5.91 5.51 -12.04
C LEU A 326 -5.65 4.37 -11.07
N GLY A 327 -6.59 4.10 -10.17
CA GLY A 327 -6.53 2.98 -9.25
C GLY A 327 -6.46 1.62 -9.96
N ARG A 328 -7.32 1.39 -10.95
CA ARG A 328 -7.30 0.16 -11.76
C ARG A 328 -6.01 0.02 -12.57
N ILE A 329 -5.46 1.11 -13.11
CA ILE A 329 -4.15 1.09 -13.79
C ILE A 329 -3.06 0.57 -12.84
N VAL A 330 -3.05 1.07 -11.60
CA VAL A 330 -2.07 0.64 -10.59
C VAL A 330 -2.30 -0.80 -10.15
N ASP A 331 -3.54 -1.21 -9.93
CA ASP A 331 -3.87 -2.57 -9.51
C ASP A 331 -3.48 -3.60 -10.60
N ILE A 332 -3.64 -3.26 -11.89
CA ILE A 332 -3.09 -4.08 -13.00
C ILE A 332 -1.57 -4.14 -12.90
N GLY A 333 -0.90 -2.99 -12.75
CA GLY A 333 0.56 -2.95 -12.59
C GLY A 333 1.07 -3.81 -11.43
N ALA A 334 0.34 -3.82 -10.32
CA ALA A 334 0.63 -4.63 -9.14
C ALA A 334 0.54 -6.15 -9.44
N GLU A 335 -0.50 -6.61 -10.13
CA GLU A 335 -0.61 -8.01 -10.56
C GLU A 335 0.54 -8.41 -11.50
N LEU A 336 0.85 -7.57 -12.49
CA LEU A 336 1.94 -7.84 -13.44
C LEU A 336 3.31 -7.87 -12.76
N PHE A 337 3.54 -7.00 -11.77
CA PHE A 337 4.75 -6.99 -10.97
C PHE A 337 4.88 -8.27 -10.14
N ALA A 338 3.81 -8.69 -9.45
CA ALA A 338 3.79 -9.93 -8.67
C ALA A 338 4.00 -11.17 -9.54
N MET A 339 3.42 -11.22 -10.75
CA MET A 339 3.63 -12.31 -11.71
C MET A 339 5.11 -12.39 -12.14
N SER A 340 5.73 -11.25 -12.44
CA SER A 340 7.14 -11.17 -12.81
C SER A 340 8.04 -11.66 -11.68
N ALA A 341 7.81 -11.17 -10.46
CA ALA A 341 8.57 -11.56 -9.28
C ALA A 341 8.47 -13.07 -9.02
N ALA A 342 7.27 -13.64 -9.10
CA ALA A 342 7.05 -15.08 -8.91
C ALA A 342 7.80 -15.93 -9.95
N CYS A 343 7.79 -15.51 -11.22
CA CYS A 343 8.50 -16.21 -12.29
C CYS A 343 10.03 -16.15 -12.11
N VAL A 344 10.58 -14.96 -11.82
CA VAL A 344 12.02 -14.77 -11.61
C VAL A 344 12.51 -15.55 -10.38
N ARG A 345 11.74 -15.55 -9.30
CA ARG A 345 12.05 -16.34 -8.11
C ARG A 345 12.05 -17.85 -8.40
N ALA A 346 11.04 -18.33 -9.12
CA ALA A 346 10.95 -19.75 -9.46
C ALA A 346 12.15 -20.20 -10.30
N GLU A 347 12.60 -19.36 -11.23
CA GLU A 347 13.80 -19.63 -12.01
C GLU A 347 15.07 -19.62 -11.15
N ALA A 348 15.22 -18.64 -10.26
CA ALA A 348 16.35 -18.60 -9.32
C ALA A 348 16.40 -19.86 -8.44
N GLN A 349 15.25 -20.32 -7.95
CA GLN A 349 15.16 -21.56 -7.16
C GLN A 349 15.48 -22.80 -7.98
N ARG A 350 15.03 -22.88 -9.24
CA ARG A 350 15.36 -23.97 -10.15
C ARG A 350 16.85 -24.07 -10.46
N VAL A 351 17.53 -22.94 -10.59
CA VAL A 351 18.99 -22.90 -10.77
C VAL A 351 19.71 -23.38 -9.51
N ALA A 352 19.19 -23.05 -8.32
CA ALA A 352 19.81 -23.43 -7.04
C ALA A 352 19.55 -24.89 -6.63
N ASP A 353 18.30 -25.36 -6.76
CA ASP A 353 17.86 -26.73 -6.43
C ASP A 353 16.80 -27.17 -7.46
N PRO A 354 17.10 -28.15 -8.32
CA PRO A 354 16.16 -28.61 -9.34
C PRO A 354 14.84 -29.16 -8.78
N VAL A 355 14.84 -29.85 -7.64
CA VAL A 355 13.64 -30.47 -7.07
C VAL A 355 12.73 -29.40 -6.46
N GLN A 356 13.30 -28.52 -5.65
CA GLN A 356 12.56 -27.39 -5.09
C GLN A 356 12.09 -26.44 -6.20
N GLY A 357 12.92 -26.25 -7.23
CA GLY A 357 12.60 -25.46 -8.42
C GLY A 357 11.34 -25.92 -9.15
N GLU A 358 11.15 -27.23 -9.33
CA GLU A 358 9.93 -27.73 -9.97
C GLU A 358 8.67 -27.38 -9.17
N GLN A 359 8.71 -27.53 -7.84
CA GLN A 359 7.60 -27.15 -6.96
C GLN A 359 7.35 -25.63 -6.97
N ALA A 360 8.42 -24.85 -7.02
CA ALA A 360 8.35 -23.39 -7.14
C ALA A 360 7.68 -22.97 -8.46
N TYR A 361 8.01 -23.65 -9.55
CA TYR A 361 7.38 -23.47 -10.85
C TYR A 361 5.89 -23.83 -10.84
N GLU A 362 5.46 -24.88 -10.12
CA GLU A 362 4.03 -25.22 -9.98
C GLU A 362 3.25 -24.12 -9.26
N LEU A 363 3.81 -23.59 -8.17
CA LEU A 363 3.18 -22.51 -7.41
C LEU A 363 3.16 -21.19 -8.20
N ALA A 364 4.26 -20.86 -8.89
CA ALA A 364 4.34 -19.68 -9.74
C ALA A 364 3.37 -19.76 -10.92
N ASP A 365 3.25 -20.92 -11.59
CA ASP A 365 2.31 -21.15 -12.68
C ASP A 365 0.86 -20.99 -12.19
N THR A 366 0.51 -21.64 -11.09
CA THR A 366 -0.82 -21.54 -10.47
C THR A 366 -1.15 -20.09 -10.10
N PHE A 367 -0.20 -19.38 -9.49
CA PHE A 367 -0.37 -17.97 -9.14
C PHE A 367 -0.61 -17.11 -10.39
N CYS A 368 0.19 -17.29 -11.43
CA CYS A 368 0.10 -16.51 -12.65
C CYS A 368 -1.21 -16.76 -13.42
N GLN A 369 -1.73 -17.98 -13.41
CA GLN A 369 -3.05 -18.28 -13.97
C GLN A 369 -4.15 -17.51 -13.23
N GLN A 370 -4.12 -17.52 -11.89
CA GLN A 370 -5.09 -16.77 -11.08
C GLN A 370 -4.93 -15.25 -11.22
N ALA A 371 -3.70 -14.75 -11.28
CA ALA A 371 -3.38 -13.34 -11.47
C ALA A 371 -3.79 -12.83 -12.85
N THR A 372 -3.66 -13.66 -13.89
CA THR A 372 -4.13 -13.36 -15.24
C THR A 372 -5.61 -13.01 -15.24
N LEU A 373 -6.45 -13.84 -14.60
CA LEU A 373 -7.89 -13.59 -14.50
C LEU A 373 -8.21 -12.28 -13.77
N ARG A 374 -7.48 -11.96 -12.68
CA ARG A 374 -7.64 -10.69 -11.96
C ARG A 374 -7.24 -9.50 -12.83
N ALA A 375 -6.11 -9.58 -13.52
CA ALA A 375 -5.62 -8.53 -14.41
C ALA A 375 -6.58 -8.30 -15.59
N GLU A 376 -7.13 -9.36 -16.19
CA GLU A 376 -8.12 -9.26 -17.26
C GLU A 376 -9.42 -8.60 -16.81
N ALA A 377 -9.94 -8.97 -15.64
CA ALA A 377 -11.11 -8.32 -15.04
C ALA A 377 -10.86 -6.82 -14.79
N LEU A 378 -9.67 -6.46 -14.29
CA LEU A 378 -9.29 -5.05 -14.11
C LEU A 378 -9.18 -4.31 -15.44
N PHE A 379 -8.64 -4.94 -16.48
CA PHE A 379 -8.55 -4.35 -17.83
C PHE A 379 -9.93 -4.04 -18.42
N ASP A 380 -10.91 -4.93 -18.22
CA ASP A 380 -12.29 -4.69 -18.64
C ASP A 380 -12.91 -3.53 -17.85
N ALA A 381 -12.73 -3.55 -16.52
CA ALA A 381 -13.23 -2.53 -15.61
C ALA A 381 -12.62 -1.13 -15.82
N LEU A 382 -11.51 -0.99 -16.57
CA LEU A 382 -10.94 0.33 -16.90
C LEU A 382 -11.94 1.23 -17.63
N TRP A 383 -12.74 0.65 -18.53
CA TRP A 383 -13.65 1.39 -19.40
C TRP A 383 -15.12 1.01 -19.18
N THR A 384 -15.36 -0.18 -18.63
CA THR A 384 -16.70 -0.67 -18.27
C THR A 384 -16.86 -0.60 -16.75
N ASN A 385 -17.32 0.54 -16.22
CA ASN A 385 -17.47 0.76 -14.78
C ASN A 385 -18.60 1.74 -14.44
N THR A 386 -18.88 1.87 -13.15
CA THR A 386 -19.91 2.72 -12.57
C THR A 386 -19.39 4.03 -12.00
N ASP A 387 -18.11 4.38 -12.19
CA ASP A 387 -17.44 5.48 -11.48
C ASP A 387 -18.23 6.81 -11.50
N SER A 388 -18.87 7.13 -12.64
CA SER A 388 -19.66 8.37 -12.76
C SER A 388 -20.96 8.32 -11.98
N THR A 389 -21.64 7.17 -11.97
CA THR A 389 -22.85 6.94 -11.17
C THR A 389 -22.51 6.90 -9.69
N ASP A 390 -21.40 6.27 -9.32
CA ASP A 390 -20.95 6.16 -7.92
C ASP A 390 -20.66 7.55 -7.33
N VAL A 391 -20.03 8.44 -8.09
CA VAL A 391 -19.80 9.84 -7.67
C VAL A 391 -21.12 10.61 -7.50
N ALA A 392 -22.07 10.42 -8.42
CA ALA A 392 -23.38 11.08 -8.32
C ALA A 392 -24.15 10.60 -7.08
N VAL A 393 -24.24 9.28 -6.89
CA VAL A 393 -24.91 8.68 -5.72
C VAL A 393 -24.20 9.09 -4.43
N ALA A 394 -22.86 9.16 -4.40
CA ALA A 394 -22.14 9.62 -3.23
C ALA A 394 -22.51 11.06 -2.85
N SER A 395 -22.66 11.97 -3.83
CA SER A 395 -23.15 13.33 -3.58
C SER A 395 -24.54 13.31 -2.96
N ASP A 396 -25.44 12.51 -3.52
CA ASP A 396 -26.82 12.38 -3.06
C ASP A 396 -26.92 11.80 -1.63
N VAL A 397 -26.06 10.82 -1.30
CA VAL A 397 -25.94 10.27 0.07
C VAL A 397 -25.47 11.34 1.04
N LEU A 398 -24.44 12.11 0.69
CA LEU A 398 -23.90 13.18 1.55
C LEU A 398 -24.87 14.34 1.75
N GLU A 399 -25.78 14.58 0.80
CA GLU A 399 -26.89 15.53 0.92
C GLU A 399 -28.08 14.98 1.74
N GLY A 400 -28.01 13.73 2.18
CA GLY A 400 -29.06 13.10 2.99
C GLY A 400 -30.28 12.63 2.21
N ARG A 401 -30.20 12.48 0.88
CA ARG A 401 -31.35 12.04 0.06
C ARG A 401 -31.84 10.62 0.37
N TYR A 402 -30.98 9.80 0.96
CA TYR A 402 -31.27 8.38 1.22
C TYR A 402 -31.31 8.02 2.70
N VAL A 403 -31.49 9.00 3.61
CA VAL A 403 -31.55 8.77 5.07
C VAL A 403 -32.65 7.78 5.49
N TRP A 404 -33.66 7.55 4.65
CA TRP A 404 -34.68 6.52 4.89
C TRP A 404 -34.10 5.09 4.94
N LEU A 405 -32.91 4.85 4.38
CA LEU A 405 -32.20 3.57 4.52
C LEU A 405 -31.69 3.31 5.95
N GLU A 406 -31.66 4.34 6.79
CA GLU A 406 -31.20 4.29 8.18
C GLU A 406 -32.35 3.93 9.14
N GLU A 407 -33.57 3.74 8.64
CA GLU A 407 -34.73 3.40 9.47
C GLU A 407 -34.59 2.00 10.11
N GLY A 408 -34.90 1.91 11.41
CA GLY A 408 -34.97 0.64 12.13
C GLY A 408 -33.66 0.14 12.75
N ILE A 409 -32.58 0.95 12.72
CA ILE A 409 -31.34 0.65 13.43
C ILE A 409 -31.18 1.52 14.69
N LEU A 410 -30.41 1.03 15.65
CA LEU A 410 -29.93 1.81 16.79
C LEU A 410 -28.45 2.17 16.55
N ASP A 411 -28.18 3.47 16.41
CA ASP A 411 -26.79 3.95 16.35
C ASP A 411 -26.20 3.95 17.78
N GLN A 412 -25.26 3.03 18.01
CA GLN A 412 -24.57 2.89 19.30
C GLN A 412 -23.66 4.09 19.64
N SER A 413 -23.35 4.93 18.65
CA SER A 413 -22.47 6.09 18.80
C SER A 413 -23.23 7.41 18.98
N GLU A 414 -24.55 7.41 18.78
CA GLU A 414 -25.36 8.62 18.88
C GLU A 414 -25.25 9.25 20.27
N GLY A 415 -25.05 10.58 20.32
CA GLY A 415 -24.90 11.32 21.57
C GLY A 415 -23.53 11.18 22.26
N THR A 416 -22.58 10.41 21.72
CA THR A 416 -21.27 10.20 22.35
C THR A 416 -20.25 11.33 22.10
N GLY A 417 -20.50 12.22 21.13
CA GLY A 417 -19.64 13.38 20.83
C GLY A 417 -19.67 13.81 19.37
N PRO A 418 -18.80 14.76 18.97
CA PRO A 418 -18.67 15.17 17.57
C PRO A 418 -17.88 14.13 16.75
N TRP A 419 -18.12 14.08 15.44
CA TRP A 419 -17.37 13.22 14.50
C TRP A 419 -15.85 13.46 14.52
N ILE A 420 -15.46 14.73 14.62
CA ILE A 420 -14.05 15.15 14.64
C ILE A 420 -13.86 16.04 15.86
N ALA A 421 -13.01 15.60 16.78
CA ALA A 421 -12.63 16.40 17.94
C ALA A 421 -11.88 17.67 17.51
N SER A 422 -12.23 18.80 18.11
CA SER A 422 -11.48 20.04 17.93
C SER A 422 -10.13 19.96 18.66
N TRP A 423 -9.15 20.72 18.17
CA TRP A 423 -7.87 20.88 18.85
C TRP A 423 -7.59 22.36 19.01
N GLU A 424 -7.17 22.74 20.21
CA GLU A 424 -6.76 24.11 20.54
C GLU A 424 -5.29 24.18 20.98
N PRO A 425 -4.55 25.24 20.58
CA PRO A 425 -3.21 25.49 21.09
C PRO A 425 -3.22 25.78 22.59
N GLY A 426 -2.36 25.11 23.35
CA GLY A 426 -2.26 25.30 24.81
C GLY A 426 -1.52 24.14 25.47
N PRO A 427 -1.19 24.27 26.77
CA PRO A 427 -0.72 23.14 27.56
C PRO A 427 -1.82 22.07 27.65
N SER A 428 -1.45 20.82 27.95
CA SER A 428 -2.46 19.80 28.21
C SER A 428 -3.18 20.11 29.52
N THR A 429 -4.49 19.87 29.56
CA THR A 429 -5.29 19.85 30.78
C THR A 429 -5.47 18.43 31.32
N GLU A 430 -4.96 17.43 30.61
CA GLU A 430 -5.09 16.02 30.92
C GLU A 430 -3.86 15.53 31.70
N ALA A 431 -4.03 14.47 32.50
CA ALA A 431 -2.92 13.82 33.15
C ALA A 431 -1.98 13.17 32.12
N ASN A 432 -0.66 13.23 32.36
CA ASN A 432 0.30 12.58 31.49
C ASN A 432 0.32 11.06 31.75
N VAL A 433 -0.20 10.27 30.81
CA VAL A 433 -0.27 8.80 30.90
C VAL A 433 0.88 8.11 30.15
N ALA A 434 1.97 8.83 29.88
CA ALA A 434 3.17 8.25 29.29
C ALA A 434 3.75 7.14 30.19
N ARG A 435 3.98 5.96 29.63
CA ARG A 435 4.72 4.89 30.33
C ARG A 435 6.21 5.16 30.14
N ARG A 436 6.90 5.47 31.22
CA ARG A 436 8.36 5.68 31.23
C ARG A 436 9.01 4.43 31.80
N PHE A 437 9.70 3.69 30.95
CA PHE A 437 10.37 2.43 31.34
C PHE A 437 11.80 2.65 31.86
N LEU A 438 12.34 3.85 31.69
CA LEU A 438 13.61 4.26 32.27
C LEU A 438 13.30 5.19 33.45
N THR A 439 13.67 4.77 34.66
CA THR A 439 13.77 5.68 35.80
C THR A 439 14.77 6.76 35.43
N ALA A 440 14.36 8.02 35.53
CA ALA A 440 15.30 9.14 35.42
C ALA A 440 16.46 8.87 36.39
N PRO A 441 17.73 9.09 36.00
CA PRO A 441 18.82 9.10 36.95
C PRO A 441 18.44 10.08 38.06
N GLU A 442 18.51 9.65 39.32
CA GLU A 442 18.36 10.55 40.46
C GLU A 442 19.34 11.73 40.25
N ARG A 443 18.80 12.95 40.23
CA ARG A 443 19.59 14.17 40.08
C ARG A 443 20.19 14.60 41.40
#